data_AF-A0A2S7ZHR6-F1
#
_entry.id   AF-A0A2S7ZHR6-F1
#
_cell.length_a   1.000
_cell.length_b   1.000
_cell.length_c   1.000
_cell.angle_alpha   90.00
_cell.angle_beta   90.00
_cell.angle_gamma   90.00
#
_symmetry.space_group_name_H-M   'P 1'
#
loop_
_entity.id
_entity.type
_entity.pdbx_description
1 polymer ?
#
loop_
_entity_poly.entity_id
_entity_poly.type
_entity_poly.pdbx_seq_one_letter_code
_entity_poly.pdbx_strand_id
1 'polypeptide(L)' 'MTKERQNQPIEIEFWDIEPEDIPELEESDIPGVYFNEFREYVDQEGNVLSPSDLDAIRYKDDYEDDYYR' A
#
# COMPACT_ATOMS: atom_id res chain seq x y z
N MET A 1 36.25 41.81 15.39
CA MET A 1 36.35 41.24 14.02
C MET A 1 35.15 40.34 13.81
N THR A 2 34.08 40.89 13.23
CA THR A 2 32.84 40.18 12.92
C THR A 2 33.09 39.27 11.71
N LYS A 3 33.19 37.97 11.96
CA LYS A 3 33.40 36.98 10.91
C LYS A 3 32.05 36.70 10.25
N GLU A 4 31.72 37.51 9.25
CA GLU A 4 30.55 37.33 8.40
C GLU A 4 30.63 35.92 7.79
N ARG A 5 29.70 35.05 8.16
CA ARG A 5 29.62 33.69 7.64
C ARG A 5 29.17 33.81 6.20
N GLN A 6 30.11 33.59 5.28
CA GLN A 6 29.86 33.57 3.85
C GLN A 6 28.83 32.46 3.58
N ASN A 7 27.62 32.84 3.18
CA ASN A 7 26.63 31.93 2.63
C ASN A 7 27.19 31.44 1.29
N GLN A 8 27.85 30.28 1.32
CA GLN A 8 28.27 29.60 0.10
C GLN A 8 27.00 29.29 -0.71
N PRO A 9 26.96 29.55 -2.02
CA PRO A 9 25.86 29.10 -2.86
C PRO A 9 25.92 27.57 -2.90
N ILE A 10 25.02 26.92 -2.18
CA ILE A 10 24.83 25.47 -2.32
C ILE A 10 24.02 25.32 -3.61
N GLU A 11 24.67 24.84 -4.66
CA GLU A 11 24.01 24.41 -5.89
C GLU A 11 23.23 23.13 -5.54
N ILE A 12 21.91 23.29 -5.36
CA ILE A 12 21.00 22.18 -5.08
C ILE A 12 20.62 21.60 -6.44
N GLU A 13 21.27 20.49 -6.80
CA GLU A 13 20.85 19.66 -7.93
C GLU A 13 19.54 18.97 -7.56
N PHE A 14 18.44 19.42 -8.16
CA PHE A 14 17.16 18.73 -8.09
C PHE A 14 17.26 17.51 -9.00
N TRP A 15 17.38 16.33 -8.40
CA TRP A 15 17.21 15.08 -9.14
C TRP A 15 15.76 15.00 -9.59
N ASP A 16 15.54 14.76 -10.89
CA ASP A 16 14.22 14.50 -11.44
C ASP A 16 13.68 13.22 -10.78
N ILE A 17 12.69 13.39 -9.90
CA ILE A 17 11.95 12.27 -9.32
C ILE A 17 11.01 11.81 -10.44
N GLU A 18 11.27 10.63 -11.00
CA GLU A 18 10.29 9.99 -11.87
C GLU A 18 8.99 9.84 -11.07
N PRO A 19 7.83 10.20 -11.66
CA PRO A 19 6.58 10.01 -10.96
C PRO A 19 6.46 8.53 -10.63
N GLU A 20 6.35 8.19 -9.34
CA GLU A 20 6.03 6.83 -8.91
C GLU A 20 4.82 6.38 -9.71
N ASP A 21 5.03 5.33 -10.52
CA ASP A 21 3.97 4.70 -11.29
C ASP A 21 2.84 4.32 -10.32
N ILE A 22 1.60 4.39 -10.80
CA ILE A 22 0.44 3.99 -10.00
C ILE A 22 0.72 2.56 -9.53
N PRO A 23 0.69 2.26 -8.21
CA PRO A 23 1.12 0.97 -7.71
C PRO A 23 0.37 -0.14 -8.45
N GLU A 24 1.13 -0.97 -9.16
CA GLU A 24 0.56 -2.08 -9.92
C GLU A 24 0.08 -3.15 -8.93
N LEU A 25 -1.24 -3.21 -8.73
CA LEU A 25 -1.88 -4.21 -7.88
C LEU A 25 -2.17 -5.47 -8.69
N GLU A 26 -1.54 -6.59 -8.33
CA GLU A 26 -1.80 -7.89 -8.94
C GLU A 26 -3.03 -8.55 -8.30
N GLU A 27 -3.96 -9.09 -9.08
CA GLU A 27 -5.13 -9.78 -8.54
C GLU A 27 -4.71 -11.06 -7.81
N SER A 28 -5.18 -11.23 -6.56
CA SER A 28 -4.96 -12.47 -5.81
C SER A 28 -6.01 -13.54 -6.15
N ASP A 29 -5.80 -14.75 -5.64
CA ASP A 29 -6.80 -15.85 -5.72
C ASP A 29 -8.11 -15.56 -4.95
N ILE A 30 -8.16 -14.48 -4.15
CA ILE A 30 -9.33 -14.07 -3.38
C ILE A 30 -9.97 -12.85 -4.04
N PRO A 31 -11.26 -12.90 -4.39
CA PRO A 31 -11.93 -11.77 -5.03
C PRO A 31 -11.92 -10.54 -4.10
N GLY A 32 -11.49 -9.40 -4.63
CA GLY A 32 -11.41 -8.14 -3.89
C GLY A 32 -10.13 -7.96 -3.07
N VAL A 33 -9.19 -8.89 -3.14
CA VAL A 33 -7.86 -8.81 -2.53
C VAL A 33 -6.79 -8.81 -3.62
N TYR A 34 -5.79 -7.96 -3.46
CA TYR A 34 -4.70 -7.75 -4.41
C TYR A 34 -3.36 -7.93 -3.72
N PHE A 35 -2.31 -8.13 -4.51
CA PHE A 35 -0.93 -8.09 -4.07
C PHE A 35 -0.30 -6.77 -4.48
N ASN A 36 0.31 -6.08 -3.52
CA ASN A 36 1.20 -4.97 -3.83
C ASN A 36 2.58 -5.46 -4.31
N GLU A 37 3.46 -4.53 -4.65
CA GLU A 37 4.85 -4.80 -5.08
C GLU A 37 5.67 -5.62 -4.07
N PHE A 38 5.29 -5.59 -2.79
CA PHE A 38 5.90 -6.35 -1.70
C PHE A 38 5.27 -7.73 -1.52
N ARG A 39 4.32 -8.11 -2.38
CA ARG A 39 3.50 -9.33 -2.31
C ARG A 39 2.69 -9.42 -1.02
N GLU A 40 2.32 -8.28 -0.48
CA GLU A 40 1.43 -8.15 0.67
C GLU A 40 -0.02 -8.05 0.19
N TYR A 41 -0.93 -8.66 0.95
CA TYR A 41 -2.35 -8.60 0.65
C TYR A 41 -2.92 -7.22 0.97
N VAL A 42 -3.49 -6.57 -0.03
CA VAL A 42 -4.13 -5.26 0.07
C VAL A 42 -5.54 -5.28 -0.50
N ASP A 43 -6.36 -4.31 -0.12
CA ASP A 43 -7.67 -4.07 -0.72
C ASP A 43 -7.56 -3.28 -2.05
N GLN A 44 -8.71 -3.00 -2.66
CA GLN A 44 -8.81 -2.20 -3.89
C GLN A 44 -8.29 -0.76 -3.73
N GLU A 45 -8.25 -0.25 -2.50
CA GLU A 45 -7.72 1.09 -2.18
C GLU A 45 -6.21 1.04 -1.84
N GLY A 46 -5.61 -0.15 -1.81
CA GLY A 46 -4.20 -0.36 -1.48
C GLY A 46 -3.91 -0.43 0.02
N ASN A 47 -4.92 -0.55 0.88
CA ASN A 47 -4.71 -0.71 2.31
C ASN A 47 -4.33 -2.16 2.63
N VAL A 48 -3.33 -2.31 3.49
CA VAL A 48 -2.86 -3.62 3.96
C VAL A 48 -3.95 -4.33 4.75
N LEU A 49 -4.27 -5.55 4.32
CA LEU A 49 -5.25 -6.41 4.96
C LEU A 49 -4.60 -7.32 6.00
N SER A 50 -5.21 -7.39 7.17
CA SER A 50 -4.81 -8.37 8.18
C SER A 50 -5.40 -9.76 7.88
N PRO A 51 -4.86 -10.83 8.48
CA PRO A 51 -5.44 -12.17 8.34
C PRO A 51 -6.93 -12.25 8.66
N SER A 52 -7.43 -11.46 9.62
CA SER A 52 -8.85 -11.39 9.97
C SER A 52 -9.69 -10.73 8.88
N ASP A 53 -9.14 -9.73 8.19
CA ASP A 53 -9.83 -9.06 7.07
C ASP A 53 -9.92 -10.01 5.88
N LEU A 54 -8.85 -10.77 5.61
CA LEU A 54 -8.85 -11.84 4.62
C LEU A 54 -9.87 -12.93 4.96
N ASP A 55 -9.91 -13.37 6.22
CA ASP A 55 -10.91 -14.33 6.68
C ASP A 55 -12.32 -13.79 6.48
N ALA A 56 -12.60 -12.53 6.82
CA ALA A 56 -13.90 -11.93 6.60
C ALA A 56 -14.30 -11.86 5.12
N ILE A 57 -13.35 -11.67 4.21
CA ILE A 57 -13.60 -11.67 2.75
C ILE A 57 -13.89 -13.09 2.25
N ARG A 58 -13.11 -14.09 2.71
CA ARG A 58 -13.31 -15.50 2.35
C ARG A 58 -14.60 -16.08 2.91
N TYR A 59 -15.02 -15.62 4.08
CA TYR A 59 -16.12 -16.20 4.85
C TYR A 59 -17.50 -15.69 4.43
N LYS A 60 -17.59 -14.72 3.52
CA LYS A 60 -18.89 -14.22 3.04
C LYS A 60 -19.72 -15.21 2.23
N ASP A 61 -19.13 -16.30 1.74
CA ASP A 61 -19.85 -17.24 0.87
C ASP A 61 -20.54 -18.42 1.61
N ASP A 62 -20.27 -18.70 2.89
CA ASP A 62 -20.67 -20.01 3.43
C ASP A 62 -20.98 -20.07 4.96
N TYR A 63 -21.50 -19.01 5.59
CA TYR A 63 -21.83 -19.09 7.02
C TYR A 63 -23.02 -18.28 7.52
N GLU A 64 -24.11 -18.25 6.75
CA GLU A 64 -25.44 -17.91 7.28
C GLU A 64 -26.46 -18.99 6.89
N ASP A 65 -26.34 -20.24 7.36
CA ASP A 65 -27.53 -21.13 7.32
C ASP A 65 -27.59 -22.26 8.36
N ASP A 66 -26.50 -22.56 9.08
CA ASP A 66 -26.46 -23.83 9.83
C ASP A 66 -26.81 -23.71 11.33
N TYR A 67 -26.98 -22.50 11.88
CA TYR A 67 -27.09 -22.29 13.33
C TYR A 67 -28.53 -22.24 13.89
N TYR A 68 -29.53 -22.73 13.13
CA TYR A 68 -30.88 -22.95 13.65
C TYR A 68 -31.43 -24.31 13.17
N ARG A 69 -31.10 -25.36 13.92
CA ARG A 69 -31.80 -26.66 13.85
C ARG A 69 -32.35 -27.07 15.20
#